data_AF-A0A377JL50-F1
#
_entry.id   AF-A0A377JL50-F1
#
_cell.length_a   1.000
_cell.length_b   1.000
_cell.length_c   1.000
_cell.angle_alpha   90.00
_cell.angle_beta   90.00
_cell.angle_gamma   90.00
#
_symmetry.space_group_name_H-M   'P 1'
#
loop_
_entity.id
_entity.type
_entity.pdbx_description
1 polymer ?
#
loop_
_entity_poly.entity_id
_entity_poly.type
_entity_poly.pdbx_seq_one_letter_code
_entity_poly.pdbx_strand_id
1 'polypeptide(L)'
;MGLYDRNYTNNASDTSNVNISAEKAAAQDNALVKFVRITYIFFGASLFFAFVGAVIGFYNLQFVFENRMILFIIEIAALFGLMFSRSKPGLNIAMLFIFTTLTGLVATPLVAMVAAKAGAGGCGDGICNDDNCLWRDEYLWY
;
A
#
# COMPACT_ATOMS: atom_id res chain seq x y z
N MET A 1 -30.17 10.75 -52.07
CA MET A 1 -29.08 10.30 -51.18
C MET A 1 -28.61 11.52 -50.43
N GLY A 2 -29.05 11.66 -49.18
CA GLY A 2 -28.83 12.85 -48.37
C GLY A 2 -28.66 12.48 -46.91
N LEU A 3 -28.29 13.49 -46.12
CA LEU A 3 -28.21 13.50 -44.65
C LEU A 3 -26.91 13.03 -43.98
N TYR A 4 -25.74 13.28 -44.57
CA TYR A 4 -24.52 13.40 -43.76
C TYR A 4 -23.65 14.56 -44.24
N ASP A 5 -24.09 15.78 -43.95
CA ASP A 5 -23.19 16.92 -43.79
C ASP A 5 -23.49 17.58 -42.45
N ARG A 6 -22.80 17.12 -41.41
CA ARG A 6 -22.84 17.73 -40.08
C ARG A 6 -21.87 18.90 -40.08
N ASN A 7 -22.34 20.01 -40.64
CA ASN A 7 -21.72 21.32 -40.46
C ASN A 7 -21.89 21.74 -38.99
N TYR A 8 -20.92 21.37 -38.15
CA TYR A 8 -20.80 21.77 -36.74
C TYR A 8 -20.22 23.18 -36.56
N THR A 9 -20.09 23.97 -37.63
CA THR A 9 -19.22 25.16 -37.63
C THR A 9 -19.93 26.51 -37.78
N ASN A 10 -21.26 26.57 -37.67
CA ASN A 10 -22.00 27.82 -37.85
C ASN A 10 -22.83 28.24 -36.62
N ASN A 11 -22.17 28.47 -35.48
CA ASN A 11 -22.71 29.30 -34.40
C ASN A 11 -21.58 30.08 -33.71
N ALA A 12 -21.03 31.08 -34.42
CA ALA A 12 -20.01 32.02 -33.95
C ALA A 12 -20.48 32.98 -32.82
N SER A 13 -21.51 32.59 -32.07
CA SER A 13 -22.05 33.32 -30.91
C SER A 13 -22.43 32.40 -29.73
N ASP A 14 -22.19 31.08 -29.82
CA ASP A 14 -22.45 30.10 -28.75
C ASP A 14 -21.18 29.31 -28.36
N THR A 15 -20.02 29.87 -28.72
CA THR A 15 -18.67 29.30 -28.56
C THR A 15 -18.20 29.27 -27.10
N SER A 16 -18.88 29.91 -26.14
CA SER A 16 -18.52 29.79 -24.72
C SER A 16 -19.10 28.54 -24.04
N ASN A 17 -20.20 27.95 -24.55
CA ASN A 17 -20.88 26.83 -23.86
C ASN A 17 -20.47 25.44 -24.39
N VAL A 18 -20.11 25.34 -25.66
CA VAL A 18 -19.65 24.09 -26.30
C VAL A 18 -18.23 23.71 -25.86
N ASN A 19 -17.36 24.72 -25.67
CA ASN A 19 -16.03 24.50 -25.11
C ASN A 19 -16.11 23.98 -23.66
N ILE A 20 -17.03 24.49 -22.84
CA ILE A 20 -17.22 24.05 -21.45
C ILE A 20 -17.75 22.60 -21.36
N SER A 21 -18.54 22.13 -22.33
CA SER A 21 -19.10 20.78 -22.32
C SER A 21 -18.14 19.73 -22.88
N ALA A 22 -17.32 20.06 -23.88
CA ALA A 22 -16.21 19.23 -24.33
C ALA A 22 -15.05 19.20 -23.30
N GLU A 23 -14.76 20.33 -22.66
CA GLU A 23 -13.77 20.44 -21.58
C GLU A 23 -14.24 19.70 -20.31
N LYS A 24 -15.54 19.69 -20.00
CA LYS A 24 -16.11 18.86 -18.91
C LYS A 24 -15.95 17.36 -19.15
N ALA A 25 -16.15 16.88 -20.38
CA ALA A 25 -15.97 15.46 -20.70
C ALA A 25 -14.49 15.05 -20.57
N ALA A 26 -13.56 15.84 -21.11
CA ALA A 26 -12.13 15.63 -20.95
C ALA A 26 -11.65 15.80 -19.48
N ALA A 27 -12.26 16.69 -18.70
CA ALA A 27 -11.97 16.89 -17.28
C ALA A 27 -12.53 15.76 -16.39
N GLN A 28 -13.63 15.11 -16.77
CA GLN A 28 -14.15 13.95 -16.05
C GLN A 28 -13.25 12.72 -16.21
N ASP A 29 -12.76 12.45 -17.41
CA ASP A 29 -11.75 11.41 -17.65
C ASP A 29 -10.48 11.69 -16.83
N ASN A 30 -10.08 12.96 -16.74
CA ASN A 30 -8.92 13.38 -15.94
C ASN A 30 -9.16 13.23 -14.42
N ALA A 31 -10.41 13.39 -13.94
CA ALA A 31 -10.76 13.24 -12.52
C ALA A 31 -10.73 11.77 -12.07
N LEU A 32 -11.22 10.85 -12.90
CA LEU A 32 -11.16 9.40 -12.67
C LEU A 32 -9.70 8.93 -12.60
N VAL A 33 -8.88 9.35 -13.57
CA VAL A 33 -7.44 9.02 -13.61
C VAL A 33 -6.71 9.62 -12.40
N LYS A 34 -7.06 10.85 -11.99
CA LYS A 34 -6.47 11.50 -10.82
C LYS A 34 -6.79 10.78 -9.52
N PHE A 35 -8.02 10.28 -9.35
CA PHE A 35 -8.39 9.48 -8.18
C PHE A 35 -7.57 8.19 -8.09
N VAL A 36 -7.46 7.46 -9.21
CA VAL A 36 -6.67 6.23 -9.26
C VAL A 36 -5.18 6.49 -8.98
N ARG A 37 -4.62 7.56 -9.56
CA ARG A 37 -3.23 7.95 -9.29
C ARG A 37 -3.00 8.27 -7.81
N ILE A 38 -3.94 8.96 -7.17
CA ILE A 38 -3.79 9.32 -5.75
C ILE A 38 -3.85 8.08 -4.87
N THR A 39 -4.75 7.14 -5.13
CA THR A 39 -4.85 5.90 -4.34
C THR A 39 -3.60 5.05 -4.49
N TYR A 40 -3.00 4.98 -5.68
CA TYR A 40 -1.71 4.30 -5.86
C TYR A 40 -0.56 4.97 -5.10
N ILE A 41 -0.51 6.29 -5.10
CA ILE A 41 0.53 7.03 -4.34
C ILE A 41 0.32 6.84 -2.84
N PHE A 42 -0.91 6.97 -2.33
CA PHE A 42 -1.22 6.76 -0.92
C PHE A 42 -0.96 5.31 -0.47
N PHE A 43 -1.27 4.34 -1.32
CA PHE A 43 -0.96 2.94 -1.08
C PHE A 43 0.54 2.66 -1.06
N GLY A 44 1.29 3.21 -2.03
CA GLY A 44 2.75 3.09 -2.04
C GLY A 44 3.41 3.77 -0.84
N ALA A 45 2.91 4.94 -0.45
CA ALA A 45 3.40 5.67 0.72
C ALA A 45 3.16 4.91 2.02
N SER A 46 1.99 4.29 2.21
CA SER A 46 1.72 3.51 3.43
C SER A 46 2.61 2.27 3.51
N LEU A 47 2.88 1.62 2.38
CA LEU A 47 3.78 0.47 2.29
C LEU A 47 5.22 0.88 2.64
N PHE A 48 5.68 2.04 2.16
CA PHE A 48 6.99 2.58 2.49
C PHE A 48 7.13 2.93 3.97
N PHE A 49 6.12 3.59 4.57
CA PHE A 49 6.12 3.88 6.02
C PHE A 49 6.09 2.60 6.87
N ALA A 50 5.30 1.61 6.49
CA ALA A 50 5.31 0.29 7.14
C ALA A 50 6.68 -0.38 7.03
N PHE A 51 7.34 -0.29 5.86
CA PHE A 51 8.69 -0.82 5.66
C PHE A 51 9.71 -0.12 6.57
N VAL A 52 9.67 1.21 6.67
CA VAL A 52 10.54 1.97 7.60
C VAL A 52 10.30 1.53 9.05
N GLY A 53 9.03 1.37 9.46
CA GLY A 53 8.68 0.84 10.79
C GLY A 53 9.23 -0.56 11.03
N ALA A 54 9.16 -1.43 10.02
CA ALA A 54 9.70 -2.78 10.10
C ALA A 54 11.23 -2.78 10.21
N VAL A 55 11.93 -1.98 9.41
CA VAL A 55 13.40 -1.85 9.48
C VAL A 55 13.83 -1.41 10.88
N ILE A 56 13.16 -0.43 11.48
CA ILE A 56 13.43 0.03 12.86
C ILE A 56 13.20 -1.10 13.87
N GLY A 57 12.13 -1.89 13.70
CA GLY A 57 11.85 -3.04 14.58
C GLY A 57 12.89 -4.17 14.43
N PHE A 58 13.43 -4.41 13.23
CA PHE A 58 14.52 -5.36 13.01
C PHE A 58 15.82 -4.95 13.70
N TYR A 59 16.13 -3.66 13.79
CA TYR A 59 17.31 -3.20 14.56
C TYR A 59 17.18 -3.47 16.06
N ASN A 60 15.96 -3.53 16.61
CA ASN A 60 15.70 -3.67 18.04
C ASN A 60 14.76 -4.85 18.36
N LEU A 61 15.01 -6.03 17.77
CA LEU A 61 14.12 -7.19 17.91
C LEU A 61 13.83 -7.57 19.36
N GLN A 62 14.85 -7.64 20.22
CA GLN A 62 14.70 -8.03 21.62
C GLN A 62 13.69 -7.13 22.36
N PHE A 63 13.80 -5.81 22.17
CA PHE A 63 12.91 -4.83 22.77
C PHE A 63 11.46 -5.02 22.32
N VAL A 64 11.25 -5.30 21.03
CA VAL A 64 9.92 -5.53 20.45
C VAL A 64 9.31 -6.86 20.95
N PHE A 65 10.12 -7.91 21.09
CA PHE A 65 9.68 -9.22 21.59
C PHE A 65 9.26 -9.18 23.07
N GLU A 66 10.03 -8.51 23.92
CA GLU A 66 9.74 -8.36 25.35
C GLU A 66 8.50 -7.49 25.58
N ASN A 67 8.39 -6.36 24.86
CA ASN A 67 7.32 -5.38 25.04
C ASN A 67 6.12 -5.58 24.10
N ARG A 68 5.97 -6.76 23.50
CA ARG A 68 4.91 -7.06 22.53
C ARG A 68 3.50 -6.70 23.02
N MET A 69 3.22 -6.90 24.31
CA MET A 69 1.91 -6.60 24.90
C MET A 69 1.65 -5.10 25.00
N ILE A 70 2.68 -4.32 25.35
CA ILE A 70 2.57 -2.86 25.45
C ILE A 70 2.42 -2.26 24.05
N LEU A 71 3.21 -2.71 23.09
CA LEU A 71 3.10 -2.30 21.70
C LEU A 71 1.72 -2.62 21.11
N PHE A 72 1.15 -3.79 21.44
CA PHE A 72 -0.20 -4.14 21.04
C PHE A 72 -1.27 -3.19 21.62
N ILE A 73 -1.13 -2.77 22.87
CA ILE A 73 -2.05 -1.79 23.47
C ILE A 73 -1.93 -0.43 22.79
N ILE A 74 -0.70 0.01 22.48
CA ILE A 74 -0.45 1.24 21.72
C ILE A 74 -1.07 1.17 20.32
N GLU A 75 -0.97 0.03 19.65
CA GLU A 75 -1.60 -0.23 18.34
C GLU A 75 -3.12 -0.06 18.41
N ILE A 76 -3.76 -0.66 19.42
CA ILE A 76 -5.20 -0.51 19.66
C ILE A 76 -5.55 0.95 19.92
N ALA A 77 -4.77 1.67 20.75
CA ALA A 77 -4.98 3.09 20.99
C ALA A 77 -4.82 3.93 19.71
N ALA A 78 -3.86 3.60 18.84
CA ALA A 78 -3.68 4.24 17.54
C ALA A 78 -4.86 3.94 16.60
N LEU A 79 -5.44 2.75 16.63
CA LEU A 79 -6.66 2.39 15.89
C LEU A 79 -7.85 3.26 16.34
N PHE A 80 -8.04 3.41 17.65
CA PHE A 80 -9.07 4.31 18.19
C PHE A 80 -8.80 5.77 17.80
N GLY A 81 -7.54 6.21 17.84
CA GLY A 81 -7.11 7.52 17.35
C GLY A 81 -7.46 7.73 15.87
N LEU A 82 -7.25 6.70 15.04
CA LEU A 82 -7.61 6.74 13.63
C LEU A 82 -9.13 6.81 13.43
N MET A 83 -9.92 6.05 14.19
CA MET A 83 -11.39 6.11 14.14
C MET A 83 -11.93 7.51 14.48
N PHE A 84 -11.35 8.17 15.49
CA PHE A 84 -11.74 9.53 15.89
C PHE A 84 -11.27 10.60 14.89
N SER A 85 -10.10 10.39 14.26
CA SER A 85 -9.51 11.36 13.34
C SER A 85 -10.13 11.38 11.93
N ARG A 86 -11.09 10.50 11.62
CA ARG A 86 -11.76 10.41 10.31
C ARG A 86 -12.46 11.71 9.88
N SER A 87 -12.87 12.52 10.84
CA SER A 87 -13.64 13.76 10.62
C SER A 87 -12.81 14.95 10.11
N LYS A 88 -11.46 14.87 10.16
CA LYS A 88 -10.57 15.99 9.79
C LYS A 88 -9.68 15.58 8.59
N PRO A 89 -9.80 16.27 7.43
CA PRO A 89 -9.23 15.80 6.16
C PRO A 89 -7.69 15.78 6.05
N GLY A 90 -6.96 16.33 7.02
CA GLY A 90 -5.49 16.24 7.08
C GLY A 90 -4.97 15.34 8.21
N LEU A 91 -5.60 15.42 9.38
CA LEU A 91 -5.18 14.65 10.55
C LEU A 91 -5.37 13.14 10.35
N ASN A 92 -6.42 12.75 9.60
CA ASN A 92 -6.67 11.35 9.26
C ASN A 92 -5.48 10.70 8.52
N ILE A 93 -4.90 11.43 7.57
CA ILE A 93 -3.79 10.95 6.74
C ILE A 93 -2.52 10.80 7.58
N ALA A 94 -2.22 11.78 8.43
CA ALA A 94 -1.08 11.70 9.35
C ALA A 94 -1.22 10.51 10.33
N MET A 95 -2.41 10.32 10.90
CA MET A 95 -2.68 9.18 11.78
C MET A 95 -2.59 7.84 11.05
N LEU A 96 -2.99 7.77 9.78
CA LEU A 96 -2.81 6.58 8.94
C LEU A 96 -1.32 6.22 8.83
N PHE A 97 -0.45 7.20 8.55
CA PHE A 97 0.99 6.94 8.44
C PHE A 97 1.63 6.54 9.77
N ILE A 98 1.22 7.17 10.89
CA ILE A 98 1.70 6.78 12.22
C ILE A 98 1.26 5.34 12.54
N PHE A 99 -0.02 5.04 12.34
CA PHE A 99 -0.58 3.72 12.56
C PHE A 99 0.13 2.67 11.71
N THR A 100 0.26 2.89 10.40
CA THR A 100 0.93 1.92 9.50
C THR A 100 2.41 1.70 9.83
N THR A 101 3.11 2.73 10.31
CA THR A 101 4.51 2.59 10.79
C THR A 101 4.56 1.73 12.06
N LEU A 102 3.65 1.98 13.01
CA LEU A 102 3.52 1.16 14.23
C LEU A 102 3.16 -0.29 13.89
N THR A 103 2.18 -0.52 13.02
CA THR A 103 1.82 -1.87 12.53
C THR A 103 3.04 -2.55 11.90
N GLY A 104 3.82 -1.83 11.09
CA GLY A 104 5.06 -2.34 10.50
C GLY A 104 6.09 -2.77 11.54
N LEU A 105 6.28 -1.99 12.60
CA LEU A 105 7.15 -2.31 13.72
C LEU A 105 6.65 -3.53 14.52
N VAL A 106 5.35 -3.62 14.80
CA VAL A 106 4.73 -4.72 15.54
C VAL A 106 4.72 -6.03 14.74
N ALA A 107 4.69 -5.96 13.41
CA ALA A 107 4.74 -7.14 12.53
C ALA A 107 6.14 -7.79 12.47
N THR A 108 7.21 -7.07 12.82
CA THR A 108 8.61 -7.55 12.73
C THR A 108 8.89 -8.90 13.39
N PRO A 109 8.49 -9.18 14.66
CA PRO A 109 8.74 -10.48 15.28
C PRO A 109 8.10 -11.64 14.51
N LEU A 110 6.95 -11.42 13.89
CA LEU A 110 6.24 -12.43 13.12
C LEU A 110 6.95 -12.73 11.81
N VAL A 111 7.40 -11.68 11.11
CA VAL A 111 8.22 -11.83 9.89
C VAL A 111 9.56 -12.48 10.22
N ALA A 112 10.20 -12.12 11.33
CA ALA A 112 11.43 -12.75 11.81
C ALA A 112 11.26 -14.25 12.08
N MET A 113 10.18 -14.68 12.75
CA MET A 113 9.93 -16.11 12.98
C MET A 113 9.70 -16.88 11.68
N VAL A 114 8.91 -16.32 10.75
CA VAL A 114 8.67 -16.96 9.44
C VAL A 114 9.95 -17.01 8.62
N ALA A 115 10.75 -15.95 8.61
CA ALA A 115 12.05 -15.91 7.94
C ALA A 115 13.03 -16.91 8.57
N ALA A 116 13.06 -17.06 9.90
CA ALA A 116 13.88 -18.05 10.57
C ALA A 116 13.45 -19.48 10.22
N LYS A 117 12.14 -19.75 10.19
CA LYS A 117 11.59 -21.07 9.80
C LYS A 117 11.87 -21.38 8.32
N ALA A 118 11.75 -20.40 7.43
CA ALA A 118 12.05 -20.55 6.01
C ALA A 118 13.56 -20.68 5.76
N GLY A 119 14.40 -19.95 6.50
CA GLY A 119 15.86 -20.03 6.44
C GLY A 119 16.42 -21.35 6.97
N ALA A 120 15.77 -21.94 7.97
CA ALA A 120 16.08 -23.29 8.45
C ALA A 120 15.83 -24.39 7.38
N GLY A 121 14.92 -24.16 6.43
CA GLY A 121 14.73 -25.03 5.26
C GLY A 121 15.47 -24.59 4.00
N GLY A 122 16.13 -23.42 4.01
CA GLY A 122 16.55 -22.72 2.80
C GLY A 122 18.05 -22.75 2.51
N CYS A 123 18.92 -22.81 3.52
CA CYS A 123 20.40 -22.89 3.38
C CYS A 123 21.10 -23.14 4.73
N GLY A 124 20.50 -23.93 5.63
CA GLY A 124 20.92 -23.97 7.04
C GLY A 124 20.99 -25.33 7.73
N ASP A 125 20.48 -26.40 7.12
CA ASP A 125 20.77 -27.77 7.56
C ASP A 125 21.67 -28.41 6.51
N GLY A 126 22.96 -28.42 6.81
CA GLY A 126 23.97 -29.16 6.09
C GLY A 126 23.68 -30.66 6.13
N ILE A 127 22.87 -31.12 5.17
CA ILE A 127 23.26 -32.26 4.35
C ILE A 127 23.52 -31.73 2.93
N CYS A 128 24.44 -30.78 2.82
CA CYS A 128 25.13 -30.50 1.56
C CYS A 128 26.49 -31.18 1.69
N ASN A 129 26.61 -32.38 1.12
CA ASN A 129 27.88 -33.06 0.92
C ASN A 129 28.43 -32.56 -0.43
N ASP A 130 29.46 -31.72 -0.35
CA ASP A 130 30.28 -30.96 -1.33
C ASP A 130 29.96 -30.86 -2.83
N ASP A 131 29.03 -31.59 -3.44
CA ASP A 131 28.81 -31.53 -4.90
C ASP A 131 27.34 -31.40 -5.35
N ASN A 132 26.33 -31.57 -4.46
CA ASN A 132 24.93 -31.67 -4.91
C ASN A 132 23.93 -30.91 -4.03
N CYS A 133 23.71 -29.63 -4.31
CA CYS A 133 22.50 -28.94 -3.85
C CYS A 133 21.32 -29.43 -4.68
N LEU A 134 20.75 -30.58 -4.31
CA LEU A 134 19.49 -31.03 -4.88
C LEU A 134 18.38 -30.12 -4.34
N TRP A 135 17.92 -29.20 -5.19
CA TRP A 135 16.60 -28.59 -5.07
C TRP A 135 15.58 -29.73 -5.05
N ARG A 136 15.19 -30.17 -3.85
CA ARG A 136 14.09 -31.11 -3.67
C ARG A 136 12.79 -30.34 -3.87
N ASP A 137 12.52 -30.03 -5.13
CA ASP A 137 11.17 -29.76 -5.64
C ASP A 137 10.39 -31.08 -5.54
N GLU A 138 9.85 -31.38 -4.36
CA GLU A 138 8.95 -32.51 -4.18
C GLU A 138 7.62 -31.99 -3.63
N TYR A 139 6.77 -31.61 -4.58
CA TYR A 139 5.31 -31.65 -4.55
C TYR A 139 4.72 -32.33 -3.31
N LEU A 140 4.11 -31.55 -2.43
CA LEU A 140 3.07 -32.04 -1.52
C LEU A 140 1.87 -31.12 -1.60
N TRP A 141 1.13 -31.31 -2.70
CA TRP A 141 -0.33 -31.34 -2.64
C TRP A 141 -0.71 -32.59 -1.83
N TYR A 142 -1.11 -32.40 -0.56
CA TYR A 142 -2.20 -33.09 0.16
C TYR A 142 -2.35 -32.44 1.54
#